data_AF-A0A511T3Z3-F1
#
_entry.id   AF-A0A511T3Z3-F1
#
_cell.length_a   1.000
_cell.length_b   1.000
_cell.length_c   1.000
_cell.angle_alpha   90.00
_cell.angle_beta   90.00
_cell.angle_gamma   90.00
#
_symmetry.space_group_name_H-M   'P 1'
#
loop_
_entity.id
_entity.type
_entity.pdbx_description
1 polymer ?
#
loop_
_entity_poly.entity_id
_entity_poly.type
_entity_poly.pdbx_seq_one_letter_code
_entity_poly.pdbx_strand_id
1 'polypeptide(L)'
;MKTMTRTSWVMLSVVLVPWLALAKPGDKGEERSARVTERMERLEKRQRLRQVLALSEALELDNQQALKMEQTLRQFDEKRRPLREQVREAARTLHQAARGDSAALAQVDAAAQRAFEARERITVLDREMYQALAKELPPDKRAKLALTLARDGGRMKRPWRGEGPGDAGGDD
;
A
#
# COMPACT_ATOMS: atom_id res chain seq x y z
N MET A 1 -2.94 -65.43 53.80
CA MET A 1 -2.70 -66.39 52.70
C MET A 1 -3.89 -66.36 51.76
N LYS A 2 -3.60 -66.24 50.45
CA LYS A 2 -4.49 -66.43 49.29
C LYS A 2 -5.81 -65.64 49.24
N THR A 3 -5.84 -64.65 48.35
CA THR A 3 -7.06 -64.26 47.65
C THR A 3 -6.76 -64.11 46.16
N MET A 4 -7.06 -65.17 45.40
CA MET A 4 -7.27 -65.11 43.96
C MET A 4 -8.71 -64.68 43.73
N THR A 5 -8.94 -63.62 42.96
CA THR A 5 -10.23 -63.40 42.29
C THR A 5 -9.96 -62.86 40.88
N ARG A 6 -10.29 -63.71 39.90
CA ARG A 6 -10.58 -63.30 38.52
C ARG A 6 -12.00 -62.74 38.50
N THR A 7 -12.17 -61.55 37.93
CA THR A 7 -13.51 -61.07 37.55
C THR A 7 -13.38 -60.16 36.34
N SER A 8 -13.64 -60.72 35.17
CA SER A 8 -13.80 -60.00 33.91
C SER A 8 -15.22 -59.43 33.84
N TRP A 9 -15.37 -58.11 33.75
CA TRP A 9 -16.48 -57.41 33.06
C TRP A 9 -16.42 -55.90 33.34
N VAL A 10 -16.16 -55.08 32.31
CA VAL A 10 -16.80 -53.76 32.04
C VAL A 10 -16.57 -53.49 30.54
N MET A 11 -17.52 -53.81 29.67
CA MET A 11 -18.56 -52.89 29.13
C MET A 11 -18.01 -51.58 28.55
N LEU A 12 -17.72 -51.65 27.23
CA LEU A 12 -18.19 -50.74 26.19
C LEU A 12 -18.70 -49.35 26.64
N SER A 13 -17.93 -48.29 26.40
CA SER A 13 -18.45 -46.95 26.16
C SER A 13 -17.51 -46.20 25.20
N VAL A 14 -17.65 -46.53 23.92
CA VAL A 14 -17.20 -45.69 22.81
C VAL A 14 -18.13 -44.47 22.81
N VAL A 15 -17.68 -43.38 23.43
CA VAL A 15 -18.28 -42.06 23.21
C VAL A 15 -17.26 -41.23 22.45
N LEU A 16 -17.55 -41.09 21.16
CA LEU A 16 -17.12 -40.05 20.25
C LEU A 16 -16.77 -38.74 20.99
N VAL A 17 -15.49 -38.36 20.95
CA VAL A 17 -15.06 -36.96 21.06
C VAL A 17 -14.59 -36.53 19.68
N PRO A 18 -15.50 -36.06 18.79
CA PRO A 18 -15.08 -35.47 17.54
C PRO A 18 -14.85 -33.97 17.76
N TRP A 19 -13.60 -33.57 17.64
CA TRP A 19 -13.21 -32.38 16.88
C TRP A 19 -13.76 -31.02 17.37
N LEU A 20 -13.11 -30.45 18.39
CA LEU A 20 -13.27 -29.04 18.74
C LEU A 20 -11.94 -28.35 19.02
N ALA A 21 -10.93 -28.67 18.22
CA ALA A 21 -9.63 -28.00 18.29
C ALA A 21 -8.96 -27.96 16.91
N LEU A 22 -9.41 -27.07 16.02
CA LEU A 22 -8.53 -26.32 15.11
C LEU A 22 -9.27 -25.21 14.32
N ALA A 23 -9.93 -24.29 14.99
CA ALA A 23 -10.18 -22.98 14.40
C ALA A 23 -8.84 -22.21 14.37
N LYS A 24 -8.05 -22.40 13.31
CA LYS A 24 -6.79 -21.69 13.05
C LYS A 24 -7.09 -20.22 12.71
N PRO A 25 -6.82 -19.24 13.59
CA PRO A 25 -6.99 -17.84 13.26
C PRO A 25 -5.71 -17.35 12.57
N GLY A 26 -5.55 -17.70 11.29
CA GLY A 26 -4.33 -17.34 10.53
C GLY A 26 -4.59 -16.81 9.13
N ASP A 27 -5.69 -17.17 8.49
CA ASP A 27 -5.84 -17.02 7.04
C ASP A 27 -6.44 -15.66 6.60
N LYS A 28 -7.26 -15.05 7.46
CA LYS A 28 -7.97 -13.79 7.13
C LYS A 28 -7.04 -12.57 7.02
N GLY A 29 -5.82 -12.64 7.57
CA GLY A 29 -4.83 -11.55 7.55
C GLY A 29 -4.11 -11.45 6.20
N GLU A 30 -3.66 -12.59 5.67
CA GLU A 30 -2.89 -12.66 4.41
C GLU A 30 -3.77 -12.37 3.19
N GLU A 31 -4.99 -12.90 3.14
CA GLU A 31 -5.92 -12.54 2.07
C GLU A 31 -6.28 -11.05 2.06
N ARG A 32 -6.28 -10.39 3.22
CA ARG A 32 -6.61 -8.97 3.33
C ARG A 32 -5.42 -8.10 2.90
N SER A 33 -4.19 -8.48 3.24
CA SER A 33 -2.99 -7.78 2.78
C SER A 33 -2.82 -7.92 1.26
N ALA A 34 -3.02 -9.12 0.71
CA ALA A 34 -2.95 -9.39 -0.74
C ALA A 34 -4.00 -8.58 -1.54
N ARG A 35 -5.23 -8.48 -1.02
CA ARG A 35 -6.27 -7.64 -1.66
C ARG A 35 -5.96 -6.16 -1.61
N VAL A 36 -5.30 -5.68 -0.55
CA VAL A 36 -4.88 -4.27 -0.44
C VAL A 36 -3.73 -3.98 -1.41
N THR A 37 -2.73 -4.86 -1.50
CA THR A 37 -1.62 -4.67 -2.45
C THR A 37 -2.12 -4.67 -3.90
N GLU A 38 -3.00 -5.61 -4.27
CA GLU A 38 -3.56 -5.65 -5.62
C GLU A 38 -4.36 -4.39 -5.97
N ARG A 39 -5.19 -3.89 -5.04
CA ARG A 39 -5.93 -2.63 -5.22
C ARG A 39 -4.97 -1.45 -5.41
N MET A 40 -3.88 -1.41 -4.66
CA MET A 40 -2.89 -0.35 -4.77
C MET A 40 -2.16 -0.40 -6.12
N GLU A 41 -1.78 -1.59 -6.60
CA GLU A 41 -1.13 -1.74 -7.90
C GLU A 41 -2.06 -1.33 -9.06
N ARG A 42 -3.36 -1.62 -8.97
CA ARG A 42 -4.35 -1.14 -9.95
C ARG A 42 -4.47 0.39 -9.93
N LEU A 43 -4.44 1.01 -8.76
CA LEU A 43 -4.48 2.47 -8.62
C LEU A 43 -3.21 3.13 -9.19
N GLU A 44 -2.04 2.54 -8.92
CA GLU A 44 -0.75 3.01 -9.46
C GLU A 44 -0.74 2.93 -10.99
N LYS A 45 -1.19 1.81 -11.58
CA LYS A 45 -1.32 1.67 -13.05
C LYS A 45 -2.24 2.74 -13.65
N ARG A 46 -3.39 2.98 -13.02
CA ARG A 46 -4.35 4.01 -13.46
C ARG A 46 -3.77 5.42 -13.35
N GLN A 47 -3.03 5.71 -12.26
CA GLN A 47 -2.36 7.00 -12.11
C GLN A 47 -1.29 7.20 -13.18
N ARG A 48 -0.47 6.17 -13.44
CA ARG A 48 0.55 6.25 -14.49
C ARG A 48 -0.05 6.52 -15.86
N LEU A 49 -1.09 5.78 -16.25
CA LEU A 49 -1.77 6.02 -17.53
C LEU A 49 -2.32 7.44 -17.62
N ARG A 50 -2.96 7.95 -16.56
CA ARG A 50 -3.43 9.35 -16.52
C ARG A 50 -2.29 10.35 -16.63
N GLN A 51 -1.17 10.09 -15.96
CA GLN A 51 -0.01 10.97 -15.98
C GLN A 51 0.63 11.00 -17.38
N VAL A 52 0.81 9.84 -18.02
CA VAL A 52 1.30 9.75 -19.39
C VAL A 52 0.37 10.48 -20.34
N LEU A 53 -0.95 10.28 -20.21
CA LEU A 53 -1.94 10.98 -21.05
C LEU A 53 -1.91 12.50 -20.85
N ALA A 54 -1.87 12.96 -19.60
CA ALA A 54 -1.79 14.38 -19.28
C ALA A 54 -0.48 15.00 -19.81
N LEU A 55 0.63 14.28 -19.73
CA LEU A 55 1.92 14.73 -20.26
C LEU A 55 1.93 14.68 -21.79
N SER A 56 1.36 13.67 -22.43
CA SER A 56 1.29 13.58 -23.89
C SER A 56 0.43 14.68 -24.49
N GLU A 57 -0.69 15.01 -23.83
CA GLU A 57 -1.58 16.10 -24.22
C GLU A 57 -0.89 17.45 -24.02
N ALA A 58 -0.31 17.69 -22.84
CA ALA A 58 0.33 18.97 -22.54
C ALA A 58 1.58 19.24 -23.39
N LEU A 59 2.35 18.21 -23.71
CA LEU A 59 3.61 18.32 -24.44
C LEU A 59 3.47 18.04 -25.94
N GLU A 60 2.27 17.70 -26.41
CA GLU A 60 2.00 17.31 -27.80
C GLU A 60 3.06 16.31 -28.29
N LEU A 61 3.21 15.23 -27.52
CA LEU A 61 4.23 14.21 -27.79
C LEU A 61 3.78 13.30 -28.92
N ASP A 62 4.73 12.88 -29.76
CA ASP A 62 4.50 11.76 -30.65
C ASP A 62 4.43 10.42 -29.88
N ASN A 63 3.95 9.37 -30.54
CA ASN A 63 3.80 8.05 -29.92
C ASN A 63 5.12 7.45 -29.41
N GLN A 64 6.26 7.73 -30.07
CA GLN A 64 7.57 7.21 -29.66
C GLN A 64 8.08 7.94 -28.41
N GLN A 65 7.89 9.25 -28.34
CA GLN A 65 8.22 10.09 -27.19
C GLN A 65 7.36 9.73 -25.97
N ALA A 66 6.06 9.49 -26.18
CA ALA A 66 5.15 9.05 -25.11
C ALA A 66 5.55 7.69 -24.52
N LEU A 67 5.94 6.72 -25.36
CA LEU A 67 6.41 5.41 -24.91
C LEU A 67 7.71 5.50 -24.09
N LYS A 68 8.68 6.31 -24.54
CA LYS A 68 9.92 6.54 -23.77
C LYS A 68 9.62 7.20 -22.42
N MET A 69 8.74 8.20 -22.41
CA MET A 69 8.29 8.88 -21.19
C MET A 69 7.68 7.89 -20.20
N GLU A 70 6.79 7.00 -20.66
CA GLU A 70 6.19 5.96 -19.83
C GLU A 70 7.25 5.04 -19.21
N GLN A 71 8.24 4.61 -20.00
CA GLN A 71 9.34 3.76 -19.52
C GLN A 71 10.16 4.46 -18.44
N THR A 72 10.52 5.74 -18.65
CA THR A 72 11.24 6.52 -17.64
C THR A 72 10.41 6.69 -16.37
N LEU A 73 9.13 7.08 -16.48
CA LEU A 73 8.23 7.21 -15.33
C LEU A 73 8.12 5.90 -14.55
N ARG A 74 8.02 4.76 -15.24
CA ARG A 74 7.97 3.43 -14.62
C ARG A 74 9.23 3.12 -13.79
N GLN A 75 10.42 3.41 -14.32
CA GLN A 75 11.67 3.18 -13.58
C GLN A 75 11.75 4.00 -12.30
N PHE A 76 11.31 5.26 -12.34
CA PHE A 76 11.28 6.11 -11.14
C PHE A 76 10.17 5.70 -10.17
N ASP A 77 9.02 5.23 -10.65
CA ASP A 77 7.96 4.66 -9.81
C ASP A 77 8.44 3.44 -9.02
N GLU A 78 9.17 2.53 -9.68
CA GLU A 78 9.74 1.34 -9.05
C GLU A 78 10.73 1.72 -7.94
N LYS A 79 11.56 2.76 -8.16
CA LYS A 79 12.46 3.32 -7.13
C LYS A 79 11.72 4.02 -5.99
N ARG A 80 10.58 4.67 -6.26
CA ARG A 80 9.77 5.35 -5.24
C ARG A 80 8.98 4.38 -4.36
N ARG A 81 8.60 3.22 -4.88
CA ARG A 81 7.79 2.21 -4.17
C ARG A 81 8.34 1.87 -2.77
N PRO A 82 9.62 1.48 -2.58
CA PRO A 82 10.14 1.19 -1.24
C PRO A 82 10.15 2.41 -0.32
N LEU A 83 10.43 3.61 -0.83
CA LEU A 83 10.41 4.84 -0.03
C LEU A 83 8.99 5.21 0.42
N ARG A 84 8.00 5.02 -0.46
CA ARG A 84 6.59 5.22 -0.11
C ARG A 84 6.13 4.25 0.96
N GLU A 85 6.61 3.00 0.93
CA GLU A 85 6.29 2.03 1.99
C GLU A 85 6.96 2.41 3.31
N GLN A 86 8.21 2.85 3.31
CA GLN A 86 8.87 3.37 4.52
C GLN A 86 8.10 4.54 5.15
N VAL A 87 7.61 5.47 4.33
CA VAL A 87 6.76 6.57 4.81
C VAL A 87 5.44 6.06 5.39
N ARG A 88 4.82 5.04 4.77
CA ARG A 88 3.57 4.44 5.29
C ARG A 88 3.79 3.72 6.60
N GLU A 89 4.84 2.93 6.71
CA GLU A 89 5.19 2.22 7.95
C GLU A 89 5.47 3.21 9.08
N ALA A 90 6.28 4.23 8.84
CA ALA A 90 6.52 5.29 9.81
C ALA A 90 5.21 5.99 10.21
N ALA A 91 4.33 6.31 9.26
CA ALA A 91 3.03 6.90 9.56
C ALA A 91 2.13 5.96 10.38
N ARG A 92 2.16 4.65 10.15
CA ARG A 92 1.42 3.67 10.97
C ARG A 92 1.91 3.69 12.41
N THR A 93 3.22 3.67 12.64
CA THR A 93 3.81 3.76 13.98
C THR A 93 3.42 5.07 14.67
N LEU A 94 3.48 6.21 13.96
CA LEU A 94 3.06 7.49 14.51
C LEU A 94 1.56 7.52 14.84
N HIS A 95 0.70 6.91 14.01
CA HIS A 95 -0.72 6.77 14.31
C HIS A 95 -1.01 5.87 15.51
N GLN A 96 -0.25 4.79 15.70
CA GLN A 96 -0.36 3.92 16.87
C GLN A 96 0.09 4.64 18.14
N ALA A 97 1.21 5.35 18.09
CA ALA A 97 1.70 6.15 19.20
C ALA A 97 0.72 7.26 19.59
N ALA A 98 0.11 7.94 18.61
CA ALA A 98 -0.92 8.95 18.84
C ALA A 98 -2.20 8.38 19.50
N ARG A 99 -2.44 7.06 19.39
CA ARG A 99 -3.52 6.36 20.08
C ARG A 99 -3.14 5.84 21.47
N GLY A 100 -1.89 6.06 21.92
CA GLY A 100 -1.40 5.67 23.24
C GLY A 100 -0.78 4.28 23.32
N ASP A 101 -0.42 3.66 22.19
CA ASP A 101 0.31 2.38 22.19
C ASP A 101 1.74 2.58 22.75
N SER A 102 2.02 1.97 23.90
CA SER A 102 3.30 2.10 24.61
C SER A 102 4.49 1.56 23.82
N ALA A 103 4.30 0.54 23.00
CA ALA A 103 5.35 0.00 22.14
C ALA A 103 5.69 0.95 20.99
N ALA A 104 4.69 1.67 20.49
CA ALA A 104 4.86 2.67 19.44
C ALA A 104 5.40 4.01 19.98
N LEU A 105 5.07 4.38 21.22
CA LEU A 105 5.55 5.60 21.87
C LEU A 105 7.08 5.66 21.95
N ALA A 106 7.73 4.52 22.24
CA ALA A 106 9.20 4.43 22.26
C ALA A 106 9.85 4.62 20.87
N GLN A 107 9.07 4.54 19.79
CA GLN A 107 9.56 4.60 18.42
C GLN A 107 9.16 5.90 17.68
N VAL A 108 8.50 6.84 18.35
CA VAL A 108 7.95 8.06 17.74
C VAL A 108 9.03 8.85 17.00
N ASP A 109 10.11 9.20 17.68
CA ASP A 109 11.17 10.05 17.11
C ASP A 109 11.87 9.34 15.95
N ALA A 110 12.16 8.05 16.10
CA ALA A 110 12.77 7.24 15.05
C ALA A 110 11.83 7.05 13.85
N ALA A 111 10.51 6.96 14.05
CA ALA A 111 9.53 6.90 12.97
C ALA A 111 9.40 8.25 12.26
N ALA A 112 9.37 9.36 13.00
CA ALA A 112 9.33 10.71 12.44
C ALA A 112 10.56 10.97 11.55
N GLN A 113 11.75 10.66 12.05
CA GLN A 113 13.00 10.84 11.30
C GLN A 113 13.01 10.02 10.01
N ARG A 114 12.64 8.72 10.07
CA ARG A 114 12.52 7.86 8.88
C ARG A 114 11.53 8.43 7.84
N ALA A 115 10.40 8.99 8.29
CA ALA A 115 9.44 9.60 7.39
C ALA A 115 10.01 10.84 6.68
N PHE A 116 10.77 11.68 7.38
CA PHE A 116 11.41 12.86 6.79
C PHE A 116 12.50 12.49 5.80
N GLU A 117 13.40 11.57 6.16
CA GLU A 117 14.48 11.10 5.27
C GLU A 117 13.91 10.44 4.00
N ALA A 118 12.88 9.61 4.13
CA ALA A 118 12.26 8.98 2.97
C ALA A 118 11.58 10.02 2.05
N ARG A 119 10.98 11.08 2.62
CA ARG A 119 10.42 12.19 1.84
C ARG A 119 11.50 12.98 1.12
N GLU A 120 12.61 13.28 1.78
CA GLU A 120 13.74 13.97 1.17
C GLU A 120 14.28 13.18 -0.03
N ARG A 121 14.50 11.86 0.13
CA ARG A 121 14.90 10.97 -0.98
C ARG A 121 13.90 10.97 -2.13
N ILE A 122 12.59 11.01 -1.84
CA ILE A 122 11.56 11.13 -2.88
C ILE A 122 11.72 12.46 -3.63
N THR A 123 11.95 13.57 -2.94
CA THR A 123 12.15 14.88 -3.61
C THR A 123 13.41 14.92 -4.48
N VAL A 124 14.48 14.21 -4.07
CA VAL A 124 15.67 14.05 -4.91
C VAL A 124 15.34 13.25 -6.17
N LEU A 125 14.62 12.13 -6.03
CA LEU A 125 14.14 11.33 -7.17
C LEU A 125 13.19 12.11 -8.08
N ASP A 126 12.38 13.03 -7.55
CA ASP A 126 11.54 13.93 -8.34
C ASP A 126 12.38 14.84 -9.25
N ARG A 127 13.47 15.40 -8.72
CA ARG A 127 14.39 16.25 -9.49
C ARG A 127 15.13 15.46 -10.57
N GLU A 128 15.65 14.28 -10.22
CA GLU A 128 16.31 13.39 -11.18
C GLU A 128 15.36 12.95 -12.30
N MET A 129 14.11 12.62 -11.95
CA MET A 129 13.08 12.27 -12.93
C MET A 129 12.82 13.43 -13.88
N TYR A 130 12.63 14.66 -13.36
CA TYR A 130 12.46 15.83 -14.22
C TYR A 130 13.66 16.00 -15.16
N GLN A 131 14.89 15.89 -14.67
CA GLN A 131 16.09 16.02 -15.51
C GLN A 131 16.17 14.94 -16.59
N ALA A 132 15.84 13.69 -16.26
CA ALA A 132 15.81 12.59 -17.22
C ALA A 132 14.80 12.83 -18.34
N LEU A 133 13.60 13.29 -17.98
CA LEU A 133 12.54 13.62 -18.95
C LEU A 133 12.86 14.88 -19.76
N ALA A 134 13.47 15.88 -19.13
CA ALA A 134 13.78 17.15 -19.75
C ALA A 134 14.95 17.09 -20.75
N LYS A 135 15.83 16.08 -20.64
CA LYS A 135 17.04 15.96 -21.47
C LYS A 135 16.73 15.89 -22.97
N GLU A 136 15.64 15.24 -23.35
CA GLU A 136 15.24 15.02 -24.75
C GLU A 136 14.18 16.02 -25.24
N LEU A 137 13.78 16.99 -24.41
CA LEU A 137 12.72 17.94 -24.72
C LEU A 137 13.26 19.33 -25.08
N PRO A 138 12.66 20.01 -26.07
CA PRO A 138 12.97 21.40 -26.35
C PRO A 138 12.54 22.32 -25.17
N PRO A 139 13.13 23.53 -25.04
CA PRO A 139 12.95 24.39 -23.86
C PRO A 139 11.50 24.76 -23.53
N ASP A 140 10.67 24.97 -24.55
CA ASP A 140 9.23 25.23 -24.45
C ASP A 140 8.48 24.04 -23.82
N LYS A 141 8.75 22.82 -24.29
CA LYS A 141 8.18 21.58 -23.73
C LYS A 141 8.70 21.31 -22.33
N ARG A 142 9.96 21.65 -22.02
CA ARG A 142 10.50 21.54 -20.65
C ARG A 142 9.78 22.41 -19.64
N ALA A 143 9.36 23.61 -20.04
CA ALA A 143 8.58 24.51 -19.19
C ALA A 143 7.17 23.93 -18.93
N LYS A 144 6.50 23.46 -19.98
CA LYS A 144 5.21 22.76 -19.87
C LYS A 144 5.31 21.53 -18.95
N LEU A 145 6.38 20.73 -19.08
CA LEU A 145 6.66 19.57 -18.23
C LEU A 145 6.77 19.95 -16.76
N ALA A 146 7.51 21.02 -16.44
CA ALA A 146 7.66 21.49 -15.07
C ALA A 146 6.31 21.91 -14.47
N LEU A 147 5.47 22.62 -15.23
CA LEU A 147 4.14 23.05 -14.79
C LEU A 147 3.20 21.85 -14.56
N THR A 148 3.21 20.86 -15.46
CA THR A 148 2.39 19.66 -15.29
C THR A 148 2.82 18.82 -14.08
N LEU A 149 4.13 18.64 -13.87
CA LEU A 149 4.64 17.90 -12.72
C LEU A 149 4.37 18.61 -11.40
N ALA A 150 4.46 19.94 -11.36
CA ALA A 150 4.11 20.73 -10.17
C ALA A 150 2.62 20.61 -9.82
N ARG A 151 1.75 20.55 -10.84
CA ARG A 151 0.30 20.37 -10.66
C ARG A 151 -0.04 18.98 -10.08
N ASP A 152 0.66 17.94 -10.51
CA ASP A 152 0.40 16.57 -10.06
C ASP A 152 1.10 16.23 -8.72
N GLY A 153 2.27 16.82 -8.46
CA GLY A 153 3.00 16.64 -7.19
C GLY A 153 2.34 17.34 -5.99
N GLY A 154 1.51 18.35 -6.23
CA GLY A 154 0.93 19.24 -5.22
C GLY A 154 -0.36 18.77 -4.53
N ARG A 155 -0.65 17.47 -4.52
CA ARG A 155 -1.98 16.88 -4.28
C ARG A 155 -2.82 16.87 -5.54
N MET A 156 -2.91 15.70 -6.15
CA MET A 156 -4.15 15.28 -6.79
C MET A 156 -5.25 15.40 -5.72
N LYS A 157 -5.95 16.55 -5.69
CA LYS A 157 -7.20 16.72 -4.95
C LYS A 157 -8.02 15.47 -5.26
N ARG A 158 -8.19 14.58 -4.28
CA ARG A 158 -9.22 13.56 -4.39
C ARG A 158 -10.54 14.33 -4.31
N PRO A 159 -11.40 14.37 -5.34
CA PRO A 159 -12.82 14.34 -5.05
C PRO A 159 -13.15 12.87 -4.77
N TRP A 160 -12.74 12.38 -3.61
CA TRP A 160 -13.46 11.26 -2.98
C TRP A 160 -14.28 11.90 -1.87
N ARG A 161 -15.28 12.67 -2.31
CA ARG A 161 -16.45 12.99 -1.52
C ARG A 161 -17.21 11.67 -1.37
N GLY A 162 -17.59 11.36 -0.15
CA GLY A 162 -18.02 10.03 0.26
C GLY A 162 -19.17 9.45 -0.53
N GLU A 163 -19.05 8.17 -0.83
CA GLU A 163 -20.19 7.27 -1.03
C GLU A 163 -19.80 5.97 -0.35
N GLY A 164 -19.93 5.96 0.98
CA GLY A 164 -20.18 4.71 1.67
C GLY A 164 -21.65 4.38 1.41
N PRO A 165 -22.02 3.17 0.98
CA PRO A 165 -23.42 2.78 1.01
C PRO A 165 -23.84 2.83 2.48
N GLY A 166 -24.73 3.79 2.76
CA GLY A 166 -25.41 3.89 4.03
C GLY A 166 -26.06 2.56 4.33
N ASP A 167 -25.71 2.05 5.50
CA ASP A 167 -26.49 1.13 6.29
C ASP A 167 -27.89 1.74 6.44
N ALA A 168 -28.80 1.33 5.56
CA ALA A 168 -30.19 1.72 5.58
C ALA A 168 -30.98 0.57 6.20
N GLY A 169 -31.24 0.73 7.50
CA GLY A 169 -32.51 0.37 8.14
C GLY A 169 -32.89 -1.11 8.13
N GLY A 170 -32.53 -1.80 9.20
CA GLY A 170 -33.45 -2.75 9.80
C GLY A 170 -34.52 -2.00 10.59
N ASP A 171 -35.76 -2.44 10.41
CA ASP A 171 -36.90 -2.49 11.35
C ASP A 171 -38.20 -2.11 10.63
N ASP A 172 -38.89 -3.15 10.15
CA ASP A 172 -40.35 -3.36 10.24
C ASP A 172 -40.64 -4.87 10.06
#